data_AF-A0A3A3G448-F1
#
_entry.id   AF-A0A3A3G448-F1
#
_cell.length_a   1.000
_cell.length_b   1.000
_cell.length_c   1.000
_cell.angle_alpha   90.00
_cell.angle_beta   90.00
_cell.angle_gamma   90.00
#
_symmetry.space_group_name_H-M   'P 1'
#
loop_
_entity.id
_entity.type
_entity.pdbx_description
1 polymer ?
#
loop_
_entity_poly.entity_id
_entity_poly.type
_entity_poly.pdbx_seq_one_letter_code
_entity_poly.pdbx_strand_id
1 'polypeptide(L)' 'MSQKLFRLNDLASTPGKNEEPAKIGLLPVSPATIWRWVREGKFPKPFKLGDSVTVWDAAEVEAFIAQRAGGADQ' A
#
# COMPACT_ATOMS: atom_id res chain seq x y z
N MET A 1 -2.22 -7.13 20.68
CA MET A 1 -1.60 -6.51 19.49
C MET A 1 -2.47 -6.86 18.30
N SER A 2 -3.24 -5.91 17.77
CA SER A 2 -4.13 -6.15 16.63
C SER A 2 -3.28 -6.20 15.36
N GLN A 3 -3.05 -7.39 14.81
CA GLN A 3 -2.34 -7.56 13.52
C GLN A 3 -3.19 -6.92 12.42
N LYS A 4 -2.91 -5.66 12.07
CA LYS A 4 -3.54 -4.98 10.94
C LYS A 4 -2.86 -5.46 9.66
N LEU A 5 -3.67 -5.94 8.73
CA LEU A 5 -3.22 -6.41 7.43
C LEU A 5 -3.75 -5.46 6.37
N PHE A 6 -2.84 -4.89 5.58
CA PHE A 6 -3.22 -4.03 4.47
C PHE A 6 -3.36 -4.84 3.20
N ARG A 7 -4.44 -4.59 2.46
CA ARG A 7 -4.59 -5.07 1.08
C ARG A 7 -4.11 -3.98 0.13
N LEU A 8 -3.90 -4.36 -1.13
CA LEU A 8 -3.52 -3.42 -2.17
C LEU A 8 -4.46 -2.20 -2.26
N ASN A 9 -5.76 -2.44 -2.07
CA ASN A 9 -6.80 -1.41 -2.10
C ASN A 9 -6.79 -0.47 -0.87
N ASP A 10 -6.18 -0.92 0.24
CA ASP A 10 -5.99 -0.12 1.46
C ASP A 10 -4.70 0.71 1.37
N LEU A 11 -3.71 0.20 0.62
CA LEU A 11 -2.44 0.87 0.37
C LEU A 11 -2.52 1.92 -0.73
N ALA A 12 -3.18 1.59 -1.84
CA ALA A 12 -3.17 2.38 -3.05
C ALA A 12 -4.48 3.16 -3.22
N SER A 13 -4.37 4.47 -3.36
CA SER A 13 -5.50 5.30 -3.78
C SER A 13 -5.88 5.01 -5.23
N THR A 14 -7.12 4.59 -5.42
CA THR A 14 -7.73 4.52 -6.75
C THR A 14 -8.53 5.80 -6.98
N PRO A 15 -8.24 6.57 -8.04
CA PRO A 15 -9.09 7.71 -8.40
C PRO A 15 -10.50 7.17 -8.63
N GLY A 16 -11.49 7.79 -7.99
CA GLY A 16 -12.90 7.45 -8.20
C GLY A 16 -13.22 7.61 -9.68
N LYS A 17 -13.66 6.52 -10.33
CA LYS A 17 -14.22 6.58 -11.68
C LYS A 17 -15.74 6.50 -11.57
N ASN A 18 -16.43 7.31 -12.35
CA ASN A 18 -17.89 7.23 -12.56
C ASN A 18 -18.68 7.17 -11.24
N GLU A 19 -18.77 8.29 -10.53
CA GLU A 19 -19.69 8.48 -9.39
C GLU A 19 -19.35 7.74 -8.08
N GLU A 20 -18.35 6.85 -8.07
CA GLU A 20 -17.80 6.29 -6.83
C GLU A 20 -16.81 7.24 -6.15
N PRO A 21 -16.91 7.47 -4.81
CA PRO A 21 -16.00 8.35 -4.10
C PRO A 21 -14.57 7.84 -4.22
N ALA A 22 -13.62 8.75 -4.45
CA ALA A 22 -12.21 8.41 -4.51
C ALA A 22 -11.81 7.70 -3.20
N LYS A 23 -11.37 6.44 -3.33
CA LYS A 23 -10.95 5.67 -2.17
C LYS A 23 -9.52 6.07 -1.83
N ILE A 24 -9.38 6.77 -0.70
CA ILE A 24 -8.10 7.26 -0.21
C ILE A 24 -7.42 6.07 0.49
N GLY A 25 -6.46 5.46 -0.18
CA GLY A 25 -5.54 4.52 0.45
C GLY A 25 -4.49 5.27 1.27
N LEU A 26 -3.70 4.52 2.06
CA LEU A 26 -2.61 5.08 2.85
C LEU A 26 -1.63 5.93 2.02
N LEU A 27 -1.45 5.59 0.74
CA LEU A 27 -0.60 6.31 -0.20
C LEU A 27 -1.44 6.80 -1.39
N PRO A 28 -1.28 8.07 -1.82
CA PRO A 28 -1.94 8.64 -2.99
C PRO A 28 -1.30 8.14 -4.30
N VAL A 29 -1.07 6.84 -4.42
CA VAL A 29 -0.47 6.19 -5.58
C VAL A 29 -1.36 5.09 -6.11
N SER A 30 -1.32 4.86 -7.41
CA SER A 30 -2.05 3.77 -8.04
C SER A 30 -1.50 2.39 -7.64
N PRO A 31 -2.33 1.33 -7.67
CA PRO A 31 -1.90 -0.03 -7.33
C PRO A 31 -0.70 -0.53 -8.16
N ALA A 32 -0.58 -0.08 -9.41
CA ALA A 32 0.56 -0.38 -10.27
C ALA A 32 1.90 0.13 -9.69
N THR A 33 1.88 1.29 -9.03
CA THR A 33 3.07 1.87 -8.39
C THR A 33 3.53 1.03 -7.20
N ILE A 34 2.60 0.53 -6.39
CA ILE A 34 2.91 -0.40 -5.29
C ILE A 34 3.59 -1.66 -5.83
N TRP A 35 3.00 -2.29 -6.85
CA TRP A 35 3.62 -3.45 -7.50
C TRP A 35 4.99 -3.15 -8.08
N ARG A 36 5.19 -1.95 -8.63
CA ARG A 36 6.51 -1.52 -9.11
C ARG A 36 7.52 -1.45 -7.97
N TRP A 37 7.17 -0.84 -6.83
CA TRP A 37 8.06 -0.79 -5.68
C TRP A 37 8.34 -2.15 -5.06
N VAL A 38 7.35 -3.06 -5.04
CA VAL A 38 7.55 -4.47 -4.63
C VAL A 38 8.58 -5.14 -5.56
N ARG A 39 8.44 -4.96 -6.89
CA ARG A 39 9.39 -5.51 -7.87
C ARG A 39 10.79 -4.88 -7.75
N GLU A 40 10.86 -3.60 -7.41
CA GLU A 40 12.12 -2.90 -7.13
C GLU A 40 12.73 -3.26 -5.76
N GLY A 41 12.03 -4.02 -4.92
CA GLY A 41 12.49 -4.35 -3.55
C GLY A 41 12.46 -3.17 -2.58
N LYS A 42 11.76 -2.09 -2.93
CA LYS A 42 11.59 -0.88 -2.10
C LYS A 42 10.42 -1.00 -1.13
N PHE A 43 9.39 -1.76 -1.50
CA PHE A 43 8.19 -1.96 -0.68
C PHE A 43 8.27 -3.30 0.06
N PRO A 44 7.63 -3.44 1.25
CA PRO A 44 7.59 -4.70 1.97
C PRO A 44 7.05 -5.85 1.11
N LYS A 45 7.54 -7.05 1.43
CA LYS A 45 7.20 -8.24 0.66
C LYS A 45 5.73 -8.58 0.88
N PRO A 46 4.93 -8.70 -0.19
CA PRO A 46 3.59 -9.23 -0.05
C PRO A 46 3.63 -10.67 0.44
N PHE A 47 2.69 -11.03 1.30
CA PHE A 47 2.44 -12.42 1.66
C PHE A 47 1.00 -12.80 1.34
N LYS A 48 0.78 -14.08 1.06
CA LYS A 48 -0.56 -14.61 0.80
C LYS A 48 -1.23 -14.94 2.12
N LEU A 49 -2.35 -14.29 2.41
CA LEU A 49 -3.23 -14.65 3.52
C LEU A 49 -4.13 -15.85 3.16
N GLY A 50 -4.39 -16.04 1.87
CA GLY A 50 -5.17 -17.15 1.33
C GLY A 50 -4.89 -17.38 -0.15
N ASP A 51 -5.68 -18.25 -0.77
CA ASP A 51 -5.45 -18.75 -2.14
C ASP A 51 -5.21 -17.64 -3.18
N SER A 52 -6.00 -16.56 -3.10
CA SER A 52 -5.94 -15.41 -4.01
C SER A 52 -5.84 -14.05 -3.29
N VAL A 53 -5.50 -14.02 -2.00
CA VAL A 53 -5.46 -12.78 -1.21
C VAL A 53 -4.03 -12.44 -0.82
N THR A 54 -3.50 -11.40 -1.45
CA THR A 54 -2.19 -10.83 -1.14
C THR A 54 -2.36 -9.66 -0.16
N VAL A 55 -1.62 -9.72 0.95
CA VAL A 55 -1.63 -8.72 2.00
C VAL A 55 -0.21 -8.29 2.37
N TRP A 56 -0.13 -7.17 3.07
CA TRP A 56 1.08 -6.62 3.66
C TRP A 56 0.87 -6.41 5.15
N ASP A 57 1.96 -6.52 5.90
CA ASP A 57 1.94 -6.25 7.33
C ASP A 57 1.87 -4.73 7.56
N ALA A 58 0.99 -4.30 8.46
CA ALA A 58 0.86 -2.88 8.75
C ALA A 58 2.14 -2.27 9.30
N ALA A 59 2.86 -2.99 10.16
CA ALA A 59 4.08 -2.47 10.76
C ALA A 59 5.15 -2.18 9.71
N GLU A 60 5.32 -3.07 8.72
CA GLU A 60 6.29 -2.86 7.65
C GLU A 60 5.88 -1.72 6.71
N VAL A 61 4.59 -1.60 6.41
CA VAL A 61 4.06 -0.52 5.57
C VAL A 61 4.24 0.83 6.27
N GLU A 62 3.88 0.94 7.54
CA GLU A 62 4.05 2.16 8.32
C GLU A 62 5.53 2.55 8.44
N ALA A 63 6.42 1.57 8.66
CA ALA A 63 7.86 1.80 8.67
C ALA A 63 8.39 2.29 7.31
N PHE A 64 7.90 1.72 6.20
CA PHE A 64 8.23 2.19 4.86
C PHE A 64 7.77 3.63 4.62
N ILE A 65 6.54 3.96 5.02
CA ILE A 65 5.99 5.31 4.88
C ILE A 65 6.79 6.29 5.73
N ALA A 66 7.12 5.95 6.98
CA ALA A 66 7.96 6.77 7.84
C ALA A 66 9.35 7.03 7.22
N GLN A 67 9.97 6.00 6.61
CA GLN A 67 11.23 6.15 5.90
C GLN A 67 11.13 7.08 4.68
N ARG A 68 10.01 7.06 3.95
CA ARG A 68 9.79 7.85 2.73
C ARG A 68 9.23 9.24 2.97
N ALA A 69 8.43 9.43 4.03
CA ALA A 69 7.94 10.74 4.46
C ALA A 69 9.09 11.65 4.87
N GLY A 70 10.20 11.09 5.38
CA GLY A 70 11.46 11.82 5.57
C GLY A 70 12.18 12.24 4.28
N GLY A 71 11.65 11.89 3.09
CA GLY A 71 12.19 12.26 1.78
C GLY A 71 11.17 12.95 0.86
N ALA A 72 10.02 13.37 1.40
CA ALA A 72 9.01 14.18 0.70
C ALA A 72 8.83 15.53 1.42
N ASP A 73 9.96 16.17 1.74
CA ASP A 73 10.05 17.62 1.94
C ASP A 73 10.86 18.18 0.76
N GLN A 74 10.16 18.51 -0.33
CA GLN A 74 10.44 19.64 -1.23
C GLN A 74 9.33 19.82 -2.27
#